data_AF-A0A1V3RL16-F1
#
_entry.id   AF-A0A1V3RL16-F1
#
_cell.length_a   1.000
_cell.length_b   1.000
_cell.length_c   1.000
_cell.angle_alpha   90.00
_cell.angle_beta   90.00
_cell.angle_gamma   90.00
#
_symmetry.space_group_name_H-M   'P 1'
#
loop_
_entity.id
_entity.type
_entity.pdbx_description
1 polymer ?
#
loop_
_entity_poly.entity_id
_entity_poly.type
_entity_poly.pdbx_seq_one_letter_code
_entity_poly.pdbx_strand_id
1 'polypeptide(L)'
;MRDLAYRRERFCDVIEDYSILYTYSNDKEQLALSAGVLNFIWNHWNNFWRDYWLAHVSGGYDFNGNRITPIFNNYNDKQSCHYLLYACGKKSNHNNGSSIVGVHQEATWGDPNIISNIATKMLPYHNQMTYVLGLLSQYQTFILHFQRIRNSFIHLNNENIYNLNSLTGHYIFNDNHRLIDILETTEISTSTRCFDNLVNNMTGLIQNL
;
A
#
# COMPACT_ATOMS: atom_id res chain seq x y z
N MET A 1 5.53 -21.49 2.96
CA MET A 1 6.65 -20.54 2.97
C MET A 1 6.26 -19.35 2.11
N ARG A 2 6.66 -18.12 2.45
CA ARG A 2 6.24 -16.93 1.68
C ARG A 2 6.99 -16.88 0.35
N ASP A 3 6.26 -16.71 -0.73
CA ASP A 3 6.78 -16.57 -2.09
C ASP A 3 6.37 -15.20 -2.61
N LEU A 4 7.34 -14.28 -2.75
CA LEU A 4 7.08 -12.90 -3.13
C LEU A 4 6.73 -12.75 -4.61
N ALA A 5 7.20 -13.66 -5.49
CA ALA A 5 6.80 -13.67 -6.89
C ALA A 5 5.30 -13.96 -7.01
N TYR A 6 4.82 -14.99 -6.33
CA TYR A 6 3.40 -15.32 -6.29
C TYR A 6 2.55 -14.18 -5.67
N ARG A 7 3.07 -13.48 -4.65
CA ARG A 7 2.35 -12.33 -4.07
C ARG A 7 2.24 -11.15 -5.02
N ARG A 8 3.28 -10.90 -5.82
CA ARG A 8 3.28 -9.86 -6.84
C ARG A 8 2.26 -10.15 -7.93
N GLU A 9 2.26 -11.37 -8.47
CA GLU A 9 1.29 -11.82 -9.49
C GLU A 9 -0.13 -11.66 -8.97
N ARG A 10 -0.43 -12.22 -7.79
CA ARG A 10 -1.75 -12.11 -7.18
C ARG A 10 -2.20 -10.66 -6.96
N PHE A 11 -1.29 -9.75 -6.62
CA PHE A 11 -1.63 -8.34 -6.48
C PHE A 11 -2.02 -7.71 -7.82
N CYS A 12 -1.28 -8.03 -8.89
CA CYS A 12 -1.56 -7.53 -10.23
C CYS A 12 -2.91 -8.07 -10.74
N ASP A 13 -3.17 -9.37 -10.59
CA ASP A 13 -4.43 -10.01 -11.00
C ASP A 13 -5.64 -9.36 -10.31
N VAL A 14 -5.53 -9.15 -8.99
CA VAL A 14 -6.60 -8.49 -8.22
C VAL A 14 -6.81 -7.06 -8.68
N ILE A 15 -5.74 -6.33 -8.98
CA ILE A 15 -5.91 -4.97 -9.51
C ILE A 15 -6.63 -4.99 -10.84
N GLU A 16 -6.27 -5.88 -11.76
CA GLU A 16 -6.92 -6.01 -13.07
C GLU A 16 -8.42 -6.31 -12.90
N ASP A 17 -8.75 -7.37 -12.14
CA ASP A 17 -10.13 -7.80 -11.91
C ASP A 17 -11.01 -6.69 -11.31
N TYR A 18 -10.50 -5.98 -10.29
CA TYR A 18 -11.29 -4.96 -9.60
C TYR A 18 -11.32 -3.61 -10.32
N SER A 19 -10.32 -3.33 -11.17
CA SER A 19 -10.34 -2.13 -12.03
C SER A 19 -11.43 -2.25 -13.10
N ILE A 20 -11.69 -3.47 -13.58
CA ILE A 20 -12.81 -3.74 -14.50
C ILE A 20 -14.14 -3.40 -13.83
N LEU A 21 -14.37 -3.77 -12.57
CA LEU A 21 -15.62 -3.47 -11.86
C LEU A 21 -15.92 -1.97 -11.76
N TYR A 22 -14.86 -1.14 -11.70
CA TYR A 22 -14.99 0.31 -11.69
C TYR A 22 -15.59 0.86 -13.01
N THR A 23 -15.36 0.19 -14.15
CA THR A 23 -15.87 0.64 -15.46
C THR A 23 -17.35 0.36 -15.71
N TYR A 24 -17.99 -0.50 -14.91
CA TYR A 24 -19.37 -0.98 -15.14
C TYR A 24 -20.44 -0.29 -14.29
N SER A 25 -20.09 0.68 -13.44
CA SER A 25 -21.07 1.28 -12.52
C SER A 25 -22.02 2.26 -13.21
N ASN A 26 -23.33 2.15 -12.95
CA ASN A 26 -24.27 3.26 -13.19
C ASN A 26 -24.05 4.37 -12.14
N ASP A 27 -24.42 5.62 -12.47
CA ASP A 27 -24.20 6.80 -11.63
C ASP A 27 -24.77 6.68 -10.19
N LYS A 28 -25.78 5.83 -9.97
CA LYS A 28 -26.42 5.67 -8.64
C LYS A 28 -25.61 4.78 -7.70
N GLU A 29 -24.86 3.82 -8.24
CA GLU A 29 -24.08 2.84 -7.46
C GLU A 29 -22.59 3.16 -7.43
N GLN A 30 -22.15 4.13 -8.24
CA GLN A 30 -20.75 4.49 -8.43
C GLN A 30 -20.01 4.75 -7.11
N LEU A 31 -20.62 5.47 -6.15
CA LEU A 31 -19.97 5.76 -4.87
C LEU A 31 -19.68 4.48 -4.04
N ALA A 32 -20.66 3.59 -3.93
CA ALA A 32 -20.55 2.36 -3.17
C ALA A 32 -19.55 1.38 -3.82
N LEU A 33 -19.61 1.27 -5.16
CA LEU A 33 -18.68 0.46 -5.93
C LEU A 33 -17.25 1.02 -5.85
N SER A 34 -17.07 2.33 -6.00
CA SER A 34 -15.77 3.00 -5.86
C SER A 34 -15.15 2.76 -4.48
N ALA A 35 -15.94 2.96 -3.42
CA ALA A 35 -15.48 2.71 -2.05
C ALA A 35 -15.08 1.24 -1.85
N GLY A 36 -15.86 0.30 -2.40
CA GLY A 36 -15.55 -1.12 -2.39
C GLY A 36 -14.24 -1.44 -3.11
N VAL A 37 -14.11 -1.04 -4.38
CA VAL A 37 -12.91 -1.26 -5.21
C VAL A 37 -11.66 -0.69 -4.56
N LEU A 38 -11.70 0.59 -4.14
CA LEU A 38 -10.57 1.23 -3.48
C LEU A 38 -10.16 0.49 -2.20
N ASN A 39 -11.13 0.02 -1.41
CA ASN A 39 -10.85 -0.71 -0.19
C ASN A 39 -10.26 -2.11 -0.47
N PHE A 40 -10.75 -2.81 -1.49
CA PHE A 40 -10.22 -4.11 -1.88
C PHE A 40 -8.77 -4.01 -2.38
N ILE A 41 -8.47 -3.04 -3.23
CA ILE A 41 -7.11 -2.77 -3.71
C ILE A 41 -6.20 -2.41 -2.53
N TRP A 42 -6.63 -1.51 -1.64
CA TRP A 42 -5.84 -1.12 -0.46
C TRP A 42 -5.54 -2.29 0.47
N ASN A 43 -6.49 -3.19 0.69
CA ASN A 43 -6.27 -4.35 1.53
C ASN A 43 -5.25 -5.31 0.91
N HIS A 44 -5.31 -5.52 -0.41
CA HIS A 44 -4.32 -6.35 -1.09
C HIS A 44 -2.93 -5.70 -1.12
N TRP A 45 -2.86 -4.39 -1.27
CA TRP A 45 -1.64 -3.61 -1.10
C TRP A 45 -1.01 -3.82 0.28
N ASN A 46 -1.79 -3.69 1.35
CA ASN A 46 -1.30 -3.92 2.70
C ASN A 46 -0.88 -5.37 2.94
N ASN A 47 -1.62 -6.34 2.38
CA ASN A 47 -1.27 -7.75 2.49
C ASN A 47 0.03 -8.10 1.74
N PHE A 48 0.25 -7.52 0.56
CA PHE A 48 1.52 -7.66 -0.17
C PHE A 48 2.68 -7.17 0.70
N TRP A 49 2.60 -5.94 1.21
CA TRP A 49 3.67 -5.37 2.04
C TRP A 49 3.86 -6.14 3.33
N ARG A 50 2.78 -6.59 3.97
CA ARG A 50 2.85 -7.46 5.14
C ARG A 50 3.70 -8.70 4.85
N ASP A 51 3.40 -9.42 3.76
CA ASP A 51 4.14 -10.63 3.41
C ASP A 51 5.57 -10.32 2.96
N TYR A 52 5.79 -9.21 2.25
CA TYR A 52 7.12 -8.70 1.89
C TYR A 52 7.99 -8.52 3.13
N TRP A 53 7.49 -7.81 4.15
CA TRP A 53 8.22 -7.59 5.39
C TRP A 53 8.47 -8.88 6.17
N LEU A 54 7.44 -9.73 6.29
CA LEU A 54 7.55 -10.98 7.02
C LEU A 54 8.54 -11.96 6.36
N ALA A 55 8.66 -11.95 5.03
CA ALA A 55 9.63 -12.76 4.31
C ALA A 55 11.07 -12.35 4.65
N HIS A 56 11.33 -11.05 4.82
CA HIS A 56 12.64 -10.54 5.23
C HIS A 56 12.97 -10.77 6.72
N VAL A 57 11.94 -10.86 7.57
CA VAL A 57 12.13 -11.10 9.02
C VAL A 57 12.29 -12.58 9.32
N SER A 58 11.39 -13.43 8.82
CA SER A 58 11.27 -14.85 9.22
C SER A 58 11.60 -15.84 8.10
N GLY A 59 11.79 -15.36 6.87
CA GLY A 59 12.23 -16.15 5.73
C GLY A 59 11.12 -16.32 4.69
N GLY A 60 11.55 -16.59 3.47
CA GLY A 60 10.71 -16.73 2.29
C GLY A 60 11.57 -16.82 1.03
N TYR A 61 10.93 -16.61 -0.11
CA TYR A 61 11.57 -16.53 -1.42
C TYR A 61 11.38 -15.12 -1.99
N ASP A 62 12.44 -14.57 -2.57
CA ASP A 62 12.40 -13.31 -3.30
C ASP A 62 11.66 -13.45 -4.64
N PHE A 63 11.59 -12.36 -5.40
CA PHE A 63 10.91 -12.33 -6.70
C PHE A 63 11.57 -13.19 -7.79
N ASN A 64 12.81 -13.65 -7.56
CA ASN A 64 13.57 -14.51 -8.45
C ASN A 64 13.56 -15.98 -7.98
N GLY A 65 12.80 -16.30 -6.92
CA GLY A 65 12.75 -17.64 -6.34
C GLY A 65 13.95 -17.98 -5.45
N ASN A 66 14.84 -17.03 -5.15
CA ASN A 66 15.95 -17.26 -4.23
C ASN A 66 15.48 -17.16 -2.79
N ARG A 67 16.07 -17.96 -1.90
CA ARG A 67 15.74 -17.91 -0.48
C ARG A 67 16.26 -16.61 0.15
N ILE A 68 15.38 -15.89 0.84
CA ILE A 68 15.75 -14.71 1.63
C ILE A 68 16.36 -15.17 2.97
N THR A 69 17.56 -14.67 3.29
CA THR A 69 18.20 -14.90 4.59
C THR A 69 17.45 -14.11 5.67
N PRO A 70 16.75 -14.75 6.61
CA PRO A 70 15.94 -14.02 7.57
C PRO A 70 16.76 -13.37 8.66
N ILE A 71 16.26 -12.25 9.20
CA ILE A 71 16.82 -11.62 10.40
C ILE A 71 16.63 -12.55 11.62
N PHE A 72 15.47 -13.21 11.71
CA PHE A 72 15.13 -14.14 12.79
C PHE A 72 14.54 -15.44 12.23
N ASN A 73 15.38 -16.45 12.05
CA ASN A 73 15.00 -17.77 11.49
C ASN A 73 13.84 -18.48 12.22
N ASN A 74 13.67 -18.23 13.52
CA ASN A 74 12.72 -18.99 14.36
C ASN A 74 11.46 -18.18 14.73
N TYR A 75 11.28 -17.00 14.13
CA TYR A 75 10.12 -16.18 14.44
C TYR A 75 8.88 -16.66 13.70
N ASN A 76 7.77 -16.76 14.44
CA ASN A 76 6.45 -16.84 13.83
C ASN A 76 5.96 -15.44 13.37
N ASP A 77 4.82 -15.40 12.70
CA ASP A 77 4.22 -14.16 12.19
C ASP A 77 4.00 -13.10 13.26
N LYS A 78 3.51 -13.49 14.44
CA LYS A 78 3.22 -12.51 15.50
C LYS A 78 4.48 -11.92 16.11
N GLN A 79 5.55 -12.71 16.22
CA GLN A 79 6.87 -12.24 16.65
C GLN A 79 7.50 -11.33 15.60
N SER A 80 7.37 -11.72 14.33
CA SER A 80 7.83 -10.92 13.20
C SER A 80 7.10 -9.58 13.12
N CYS A 81 5.77 -9.57 13.25
CA CYS A 81 4.99 -8.33 13.32
C CYS A 81 5.40 -7.46 14.52
N HIS A 82 5.72 -8.04 15.68
CA HIS A 82 6.21 -7.26 16.81
C HIS A 82 7.56 -6.60 16.51
N TYR A 83 8.49 -7.31 15.86
CA TYR A 83 9.75 -6.73 15.42
C TYR A 83 9.51 -5.60 14.41
N LEU A 84 8.61 -5.79 13.44
CA LEU A 84 8.26 -4.78 12.44
C LEU A 84 7.64 -3.52 13.07
N LEU A 85 6.80 -3.68 14.10
CA LEU A 85 6.25 -2.55 14.86
C LEU A 85 7.34 -1.77 15.61
N TYR A 86 8.36 -2.46 16.11
CA TYR A 86 9.55 -1.81 16.65
C TYR A 86 10.35 -1.11 15.54
N ALA A 87 10.52 -1.75 14.39
CA ALA A 87 11.26 -1.21 13.25
C ALA A 87 10.62 0.07 12.70
N CYS A 88 9.29 0.17 12.69
CA CYS A 88 8.57 1.37 12.26
C CYS A 88 8.30 2.39 13.39
N GLY A 89 8.87 2.19 14.58
CA GLY A 89 8.76 3.13 15.70
C GLY A 89 7.42 3.11 16.45
N LYS A 90 6.50 2.20 16.10
CA LYS A 90 5.23 2.01 16.84
C LYS A 90 5.42 1.26 18.16
N LYS A 91 6.57 0.63 18.38
CA LYS A 91 7.01 0.09 19.67
C LYS A 91 8.40 0.61 20.01
N SER A 92 8.60 0.93 21.29
CA SER A 92 9.88 1.46 21.79
C SER A 92 10.98 0.41 21.86
N ASN A 93 10.63 -0.87 22.02
CA ASN A 93 11.59 -1.96 22.14
C ASN A 93 11.10 -3.25 21.46
N HIS A 94 12.04 -4.16 21.27
CA HIS A 94 11.78 -5.53 20.87
C HIS A 94 12.79 -6.45 21.56
N ASN A 95 12.28 -7.36 22.40
CA ASN A 95 13.08 -8.41 23.02
C ASN A 95 12.90 -9.72 22.26
N ASN A 96 13.89 -10.61 22.34
CA ASN A 96 13.80 -11.92 21.71
C ASN A 96 12.52 -12.65 22.18
N GLY A 97 11.71 -13.12 21.23
CA GLY A 97 10.44 -13.79 21.51
C GLY A 97 9.24 -12.89 21.79
N SER A 98 9.42 -11.56 21.83
CA SER A 98 8.30 -10.62 21.93
C SER A 98 7.34 -10.78 20.74
N SER A 99 6.04 -10.78 21.03
CA SER A 99 4.98 -11.07 20.07
C SER A 99 3.84 -10.08 20.23
N ILE A 100 3.16 -9.75 19.13
CA ILE A 100 1.87 -9.03 19.23
C ILE A 100 0.82 -9.95 19.87
N VAL A 101 -0.13 -9.33 20.57
CA VAL A 101 -1.25 -10.03 21.22
C VAL A 101 -2.31 -10.39 20.19
N GLY A 102 -2.56 -9.49 19.23
CA GLY A 102 -3.56 -9.70 18.17
C GLY A 102 -3.32 -8.83 16.94
N VAL A 103 -3.97 -9.21 15.84
CA VAL A 103 -3.84 -8.57 14.52
C VAL A 103 -4.28 -7.10 14.50
N HIS A 104 -5.12 -6.67 15.44
CA HIS A 104 -5.51 -5.27 15.61
C HIS A 104 -4.33 -4.34 15.98
N GLN A 105 -3.20 -4.90 16.40
CA GLN A 105 -1.97 -4.15 16.69
C GLN A 105 -1.08 -3.95 15.46
N GLU A 106 -1.38 -4.63 14.35
CA GLU A 106 -0.60 -4.50 13.12
C GLU A 106 -0.69 -3.07 12.58
N ALA A 107 0.35 -2.66 11.86
CA ALA A 107 0.38 -1.36 11.22
C ALA A 107 -0.29 -1.42 9.85
N THR A 108 -0.53 -0.25 9.26
CA THR A 108 -0.86 -0.14 7.83
C THR A 108 0.42 -0.39 7.04
N TRP A 109 0.73 -1.66 6.76
CA TRP A 109 2.02 -2.08 6.23
C TRP A 109 2.43 -1.44 4.90
N GLY A 110 1.45 -0.98 4.12
CA GLY A 110 1.64 -0.27 2.86
C GLY A 110 1.65 1.26 2.96
N ASP A 111 1.61 1.85 4.16
CA ASP A 111 1.78 3.30 4.34
C ASP A 111 3.23 3.70 4.00
N PRO A 112 3.45 4.74 3.17
CA PRO A 112 4.80 5.13 2.74
C PRO A 112 5.79 5.42 3.89
N ASN A 113 5.33 6.02 4.99
CA ASN A 113 6.20 6.27 6.13
C ASN A 113 6.56 4.97 6.84
N ILE A 114 5.61 4.03 6.94
CA ILE A 114 5.87 2.70 7.50
C ILE A 114 6.85 1.92 6.62
N ILE A 115 6.66 1.92 5.29
CA ILE A 115 7.58 1.29 4.32
C ILE A 115 8.99 1.87 4.50
N SER A 116 9.11 3.20 4.47
CA SER A 116 10.41 3.89 4.60
C SER A 116 11.12 3.58 5.92
N ASN A 117 10.38 3.62 7.05
CA ASN A 117 10.96 3.35 8.36
C ASN A 117 11.43 1.89 8.49
N ILE A 118 10.61 0.93 8.04
CA ILE A 118 10.98 -0.49 8.07
C ILE A 118 12.19 -0.74 7.17
N ALA A 119 12.17 -0.29 5.92
CA ALA A 119 13.26 -0.47 4.96
C ALA A 119 14.57 0.13 5.50
N THR A 120 14.52 1.35 6.03
CA THR A 120 15.69 2.01 6.66
C THR A 120 16.25 1.19 7.82
N LYS A 121 15.39 0.67 8.70
CA LYS A 121 15.82 -0.17 9.83
C LYS A 121 16.44 -1.50 9.38
N MET A 122 15.98 -2.04 8.25
CA MET A 122 16.42 -3.32 7.71
C MET A 122 17.70 -3.25 6.86
N LEU A 123 18.14 -2.05 6.44
CA LEU A 123 19.35 -1.86 5.63
C LEU A 123 20.58 -2.64 6.11
N PRO A 124 20.91 -2.71 7.42
CA PRO A 124 22.08 -3.46 7.88
C PRO A 124 22.01 -4.97 7.63
N TYR A 125 20.83 -5.52 7.36
CA TYR A 125 20.60 -6.95 7.13
C TYR A 125 20.30 -7.28 5.67
N HIS A 126 19.77 -6.31 4.93
CA HIS A 126 19.16 -6.48 3.62
C HIS A 126 19.50 -5.28 2.73
N ASN A 127 20.59 -5.38 1.96
CA ASN A 127 21.06 -4.29 1.08
C ASN A 127 20.02 -3.91 0.01
N GLN A 128 19.16 -4.84 -0.40
CA GLN A 128 18.07 -4.59 -1.34
C GLN A 128 17.04 -3.56 -0.81
N MET A 129 17.04 -3.24 0.49
CA MET A 129 16.18 -2.18 1.03
C MET A 129 16.53 -0.80 0.48
N THR A 130 17.76 -0.56 0.00
CA THR A 130 18.10 0.66 -0.74
C THR A 130 17.26 0.80 -2.01
N TYR A 131 17.00 -0.31 -2.70
CA TYR A 131 16.17 -0.32 -3.89
C TYR A 131 14.70 -0.02 -3.57
N VAL A 132 14.17 -0.59 -2.47
CA VAL A 132 12.83 -0.28 -1.96
C VAL A 132 12.68 1.22 -1.66
N LEU A 133 13.65 1.82 -0.97
CA LEU A 133 13.66 3.25 -0.66
C LEU A 133 13.72 4.12 -1.93
N GLY A 134 14.55 3.71 -2.90
CA GLY A 134 14.68 4.38 -4.19
C GLY A 134 13.36 4.37 -4.96
N LEU A 135 12.72 3.20 -5.08
CA LEU A 135 11.41 3.08 -5.74
C LEU A 135 10.33 3.87 -4.99
N LEU A 136 10.24 3.72 -3.67
CA LEU A 136 9.23 4.41 -2.87
C LEU A 136 9.24 5.92 -3.12
N SER A 137 10.43 6.54 -3.24
CA SER A 137 10.55 7.97 -3.51
C SER A 137 9.86 8.44 -4.80
N GLN A 138 9.73 7.54 -5.79
CA GLN A 138 9.08 7.82 -7.07
C GLN A 138 7.55 7.67 -7.00
N TYR A 139 7.06 6.71 -6.21
CA TYR A 139 5.63 6.36 -6.16
C TYR A 139 4.88 6.91 -4.94
N GLN A 140 5.60 7.44 -3.94
CA GLN A 140 5.04 7.84 -2.63
C GLN A 140 3.84 8.78 -2.74
N THR A 141 3.91 9.79 -3.62
CA THR A 141 2.84 10.78 -3.79
C THR A 141 1.52 10.12 -4.16
N PHE A 142 1.53 9.18 -5.10
CA PHE A 142 0.32 8.50 -5.57
C PHE A 142 -0.23 7.54 -4.52
N ILE A 143 0.63 6.88 -3.73
CA ILE A 143 0.19 6.03 -2.62
C ILE A 143 -0.51 6.87 -1.54
N LEU A 144 0.01 8.05 -1.22
CA LEU A 144 -0.63 8.99 -0.29
C LEU A 144 -1.95 9.52 -0.84
N HIS A 145 -2.02 9.82 -2.14
CA HIS A 145 -3.27 10.23 -2.80
C HIS A 145 -4.32 9.12 -2.71
N PHE A 146 -3.93 7.87 -3.02
CA PHE A 146 -4.81 6.71 -2.91
C PHE A 146 -5.38 6.59 -1.50
N GLN A 147 -4.53 6.65 -0.47
CA GLN A 147 -4.94 6.54 0.93
C GLN A 147 -5.93 7.65 1.33
N ARG A 148 -5.67 8.90 0.94
CA ARG A 148 -6.56 10.05 1.23
C ARG A 148 -7.91 9.92 0.54
N ILE A 149 -7.92 9.54 -0.73
CA ILE A 149 -9.14 9.35 -1.52
C ILE A 149 -9.95 8.20 -0.92
N ARG A 150 -9.34 7.02 -0.74
CA ARG A 150 -9.98 5.85 -0.11
C ARG A 150 -10.59 6.16 1.25
N ASN A 151 -9.86 6.87 2.12
CA ASN A 151 -10.38 7.26 3.43
C ASN A 151 -11.60 8.19 3.34
N SER A 152 -11.62 9.09 2.35
CA SER A 152 -12.73 10.01 2.13
C SER A 152 -13.99 9.32 1.62
N PHE A 153 -13.83 8.29 0.79
CA PHE A 153 -14.95 7.48 0.30
C PHE A 153 -15.56 6.57 1.37
N ILE A 154 -14.77 6.14 2.37
CA ILE A 154 -15.24 5.27 3.46
C ILE A 154 -15.79 6.07 4.64
N HIS A 155 -15.17 7.21 4.96
CA HIS A 155 -15.48 8.04 6.10
C HIS A 155 -15.75 9.48 5.66
N LEU A 156 -16.96 9.75 5.20
CA LEU A 156 -17.40 11.09 4.83
C LEU A 156 -17.54 11.98 6.08
N ASN A 157 -16.45 12.66 6.44
CA ASN A 157 -16.41 13.64 7.52
C ASN A 157 -15.63 14.89 7.08
N ASN A 158 -15.72 15.97 7.85
CA ASN A 158 -15.11 17.26 7.51
C ASN A 158 -13.58 17.18 7.35
N GLU A 159 -12.91 16.37 8.18
CA GLU A 159 -11.45 16.20 8.11
C GLU A 159 -11.03 15.52 6.81
N ASN A 160 -11.71 14.45 6.41
CA ASN A 160 -11.42 13.75 5.17
C ASN A 160 -11.78 14.58 3.95
N ILE A 161 -12.88 15.34 3.97
CA ILE A 161 -13.20 16.30 2.90
C ILE A 161 -12.11 17.38 2.80
N TYR A 162 -11.60 17.89 3.91
CA TYR A 162 -10.48 18.83 3.92
C TYR A 162 -9.21 18.21 3.30
N ASN A 163 -8.86 16.98 3.70
CA ASN A 163 -7.73 16.24 3.15
C ASN A 163 -7.91 15.98 1.64
N LEU A 164 -9.13 15.71 1.19
CA LEU A 164 -9.45 15.51 -0.22
C LEU A 164 -9.33 16.81 -1.01
N ASN A 165 -9.81 17.93 -0.46
CA ASN A 165 -9.67 19.26 -1.06
C ASN A 165 -8.20 19.64 -1.27
N SER A 166 -7.29 19.22 -0.38
CA SER A 166 -5.85 19.45 -0.54
C SER A 166 -5.26 18.83 -1.81
N LEU A 167 -5.94 17.83 -2.39
CA LEU A 167 -5.51 17.18 -3.62
C LEU A 167 -5.92 17.94 -4.89
N THR A 168 -6.83 18.91 -4.81
CA THR A 168 -7.37 19.61 -5.98
C THR A 168 -6.29 20.30 -6.83
N GLY A 169 -5.19 20.74 -6.21
CA GLY A 169 -4.05 21.31 -6.95
C GLY A 169 -3.27 20.32 -7.82
N HIS A 170 -3.57 19.01 -7.75
CA HIS A 170 -2.94 17.96 -8.55
C HIS A 170 -3.85 17.44 -9.67
N TYR A 171 -5.13 17.81 -9.68
CA TYR A 171 -6.14 17.23 -10.55
C TYR A 171 -7.02 18.29 -11.21
N ILE A 172 -7.38 18.06 -12.47
CA ILE A 172 -8.26 18.90 -13.26
C ILE A 172 -9.70 18.41 -13.09
N PHE A 173 -10.53 19.24 -12.48
CA PHE A 173 -11.97 19.04 -12.35
C PHE A 173 -12.69 19.74 -13.51
N ASN A 174 -13.65 19.06 -14.13
CA ASN A 174 -14.54 19.68 -15.13
C ASN A 174 -15.58 20.58 -14.44
N ASP A 175 -16.21 21.48 -15.20
CA ASP A 175 -17.16 22.49 -14.69
C ASP A 175 -18.33 21.93 -13.85
N ASN A 176 -18.64 20.63 -13.99
CA ASN A 176 -19.70 19.94 -13.26
C ASN A 176 -19.20 18.90 -12.23
N HIS A 177 -17.89 18.68 -12.13
CA HIS A 177 -17.33 17.69 -11.20
C HIS A 177 -17.33 18.24 -9.78
N ARG A 178 -17.88 17.45 -8.87
CA ARG A 178 -17.77 17.63 -7.43
C ARG A 178 -16.47 16.99 -6.95
N LEU A 179 -16.06 17.34 -5.73
CA LEU A 179 -14.89 16.74 -5.10
C LEU A 179 -14.96 15.20 -5.02
N ILE A 180 -16.17 14.65 -4.89
CA ILE A 180 -16.38 13.19 -4.85
C ILE A 180 -16.11 12.52 -6.20
N ASP A 181 -16.10 13.28 -7.30
CA ASP A 181 -15.81 12.79 -8.64
C ASP A 181 -14.29 12.78 -8.92
N ILE A 182 -13.45 12.94 -7.88
CA ILE A 182 -11.99 13.00 -8.00
C ILE A 182 -11.41 11.80 -8.77
N LEU A 183 -12.01 10.62 -8.68
CA LEU A 183 -11.52 9.43 -9.39
C LEU A 183 -11.63 9.55 -10.91
N GLU A 184 -12.58 10.36 -11.42
CA GLU A 184 -12.78 10.66 -12.84
C GLU A 184 -12.03 11.91 -13.29
N THR A 185 -11.35 12.61 -12.38
CA THR A 185 -10.53 13.77 -12.74
C THR A 185 -9.26 13.35 -13.45
N THR A 186 -8.64 14.30 -14.14
CA THR A 186 -7.37 14.07 -14.84
C THR A 186 -6.22 14.64 -14.03
N GLU A 187 -5.17 13.87 -13.80
CA GLU A 187 -3.98 14.34 -13.10
C GLU A 187 -3.16 15.28 -14.01
N ILE A 188 -2.71 16.41 -13.44
CA ILE A 188 -2.14 17.53 -14.22
C ILE A 188 -0.84 17.14 -14.92
N SER A 189 0.06 16.40 -14.26
CA SER A 189 1.39 16.12 -14.80
C SER A 189 1.41 15.05 -15.89
N THR A 190 0.50 14.08 -15.82
CA THR A 190 0.45 12.91 -16.71
C THR A 190 -0.70 12.95 -17.70
N SER A 191 -1.69 13.83 -17.49
CA SER A 191 -2.95 13.84 -18.26
C SER A 191 -3.69 12.50 -18.25
N THR A 192 -3.48 11.68 -17.21
CA THR A 192 -4.17 10.40 -17.04
C THR A 192 -5.30 10.51 -16.03
N ARG A 193 -6.32 9.67 -16.15
CA ARG A 193 -7.41 9.60 -15.18
C ARG A 193 -6.86 9.27 -13.80
N CYS A 194 -7.36 9.94 -12.76
CA CYS A 194 -6.91 9.79 -11.37
C CYS A 194 -6.90 8.33 -10.95
N PHE A 195 -8.03 7.62 -11.09
CA PHE A 195 -8.10 6.19 -10.73
C PHE A 195 -6.99 5.36 -11.39
N ASP A 196 -6.84 5.49 -12.71
CA ASP A 196 -5.87 4.71 -13.48
C ASP A 196 -4.44 5.07 -13.06
N ASN A 197 -4.16 6.35 -12.83
CA ASN A 197 -2.85 6.81 -12.37
C ASN A 197 -2.49 6.23 -11.00
N LEU A 198 -3.44 6.25 -10.06
CA LEU A 198 -3.24 5.71 -8.72
C LEU A 198 -2.92 4.21 -8.77
N VAL A 199 -3.73 3.45 -9.50
CA VAL A 199 -3.59 2.00 -9.65
C VAL A 199 -2.29 1.65 -10.38
N ASN A 200 -1.98 2.31 -11.49
CA ASN A 200 -0.76 2.09 -12.27
C ASN A 200 0.50 2.38 -11.44
N ASN A 201 0.49 3.39 -10.57
CA ASN A 201 1.64 3.67 -9.71
C ASN A 201 1.81 2.63 -8.59
N MET A 202 0.72 2.11 -8.01
CA MET A 202 0.81 1.02 -7.04
C MET A 202 1.32 -0.27 -7.69
N THR A 203 0.79 -0.62 -8.86
CA THR A 203 1.26 -1.75 -9.67
C THR A 203 2.71 -1.56 -10.10
N GLY A 204 3.06 -0.37 -10.58
CA GLY A 204 4.40 -0.01 -11.01
C GLY A 204 5.43 -0.18 -9.90
N LEU A 205 5.13 0.26 -8.67
CA LEU A 205 6.03 0.01 -7.54
C LEU A 205 6.27 -1.48 -7.35
N ILE A 206 5.20 -2.28 -7.29
CA ILE A 206 5.28 -3.72 -6.99
C ILE A 206 5.94 -4.51 -8.12
N GLN A 207 5.74 -4.13 -9.37
CA GLN A 207 6.37 -4.76 -10.53
C GLN A 207 7.86 -4.46 -10.63
N ASN A 208 8.28 -3.29 -10.17
CA ASN A 208 9.69 -2.92 -10.18
C ASN A 208 10.47 -3.52 -9.01
N LEU A 209 9.83 -3.91 -7.89
CA LEU A 209 10.48 -4.63 -6.79
C LEU A 209 11.08 -5.98 -7.22
#